data_AF-A0AAD7ZKH0-F1
#
_entry.id   AF-A0AAD7ZKH0-F1
#
_cell.length_a   1.000
_cell.length_b   1.000
_cell.length_c   1.000
_cell.angle_alpha   90.00
_cell.angle_beta   90.00
_cell.angle_gamma   90.00
#
_symmetry.space_group_name_H-M   'P 1'
#
loop_
_entity.id
_entity.type
_entity.pdbx_description
1 polymer ?
#
loop_
_entity_poly.entity_id
_entity_poly.type
_entity_poly.pdbx_seq_one_letter_code
_entity_poly.pdbx_strand_id
1 'polypeptide(L)'
;IAYHERNNPLLNTALIIQEVHLRSHFIMNGVCVRWRGWIDLERLDGVGCLEYDEDKAQLEDSMLREQIERYNQRLRDFEEKQRAYRQHQERPTDPDLELRMASSLQHHHVSSPVTGRCHAGPQRVGLSLQASRKKSDLSHGHHN
;
A
#
# COMPACT_ATOMS: atom_id res chain seq x y z
N ILE A 1 -10.02 -24.97 -62.20
CA ILE A 1 -10.75 -24.47 -61.00
C ILE A 1 -10.15 -23.15 -60.48
N ALA A 2 -8.83 -22.91 -60.55
CA ALA A 2 -8.17 -21.72 -60.01
C ALA A 2 -8.22 -20.43 -60.88
N TYR A 3 -9.41 -19.95 -61.27
CA TYR A 3 -9.55 -18.64 -61.97
C TYR A 3 -10.70 -17.75 -61.49
N HIS A 4 -11.49 -18.19 -60.50
CA HIS A 4 -12.72 -17.50 -60.07
C HIS A 4 -12.64 -16.86 -58.65
N GLU A 5 -11.44 -16.61 -58.12
CA GLU A 5 -11.26 -15.93 -56.82
C GLU A 5 -10.87 -14.44 -56.95
N ARG A 6 -10.50 -13.97 -58.16
CA ARG A 6 -9.96 -12.61 -58.38
C ARG A 6 -10.94 -11.44 -58.14
N ASN A 7 -12.24 -11.72 -57.93
CA ASN A 7 -13.29 -10.71 -57.78
C ASN A 7 -14.11 -10.89 -56.48
N ASN A 8 -13.52 -11.41 -55.42
CA ASN A 8 -14.17 -11.39 -54.11
C ASN A 8 -13.75 -10.11 -53.36
N PRO A 9 -14.63 -9.07 -53.25
CA PRO A 9 -14.26 -7.79 -52.66
C PRO A 9 -13.88 -7.92 -51.17
N LEU A 10 -14.36 -8.96 -50.47
CA LEU A 10 -13.97 -9.24 -49.08
C LEU A 10 -12.53 -9.72 -48.96
N LEU A 11 -12.06 -10.56 -49.91
CA LEU A 11 -10.65 -10.96 -50.01
C LEU A 11 -9.78 -9.77 -50.40
N ASN A 12 -10.23 -8.92 -51.33
CA ASN A 12 -9.51 -7.71 -51.69
C ASN A 12 -9.44 -6.71 -50.52
N THR A 13 -10.50 -6.51 -49.73
CA THR A 13 -10.43 -5.67 -48.53
C THR A 13 -9.63 -6.31 -47.38
N ALA A 14 -9.64 -7.64 -47.23
CA ALA A 14 -8.79 -8.34 -46.27
C ALA A 14 -7.31 -8.28 -46.65
N LEU A 15 -6.98 -8.29 -47.95
CA LEU A 15 -5.64 -8.01 -48.48
C LEU A 15 -5.22 -6.54 -48.32
N ILE A 16 -6.15 -5.61 -48.10
CA ILE A 16 -5.86 -4.17 -47.96
C ILE A 16 -5.56 -3.79 -46.50
N ILE A 17 -6.07 -4.52 -45.50
CA ILE A 17 -5.77 -4.25 -44.08
C ILE A 17 -4.69 -5.22 -43.58
N GLN A 18 -3.47 -5.05 -44.09
CA GLN A 18 -2.29 -5.77 -43.57
C GLN A 18 -1.70 -5.11 -42.32
N GLU A 19 -2.04 -3.86 -41.98
CA GLU A 19 -1.50 -3.20 -40.78
C GLU A 19 -2.44 -3.27 -39.57
N VAL A 20 -1.88 -3.57 -38.39
CA VAL A 20 -2.57 -3.49 -37.10
C VAL A 20 -2.06 -2.27 -36.35
N HIS A 21 -2.96 -1.34 -36.02
CA HIS A 21 -2.65 -0.23 -35.11
C HIS A 21 -2.77 -0.66 -33.65
N LEU A 22 -1.79 -0.26 -32.84
CA LEU A 22 -1.75 -0.54 -31.41
C LEU A 22 -1.59 0.77 -30.61
N ARG A 23 -2.22 0.82 -29.43
CA ARG A 23 -2.14 1.93 -28.47
C ARG A 23 -2.03 1.38 -27.06
N SER A 24 -1.07 1.85 -26.28
CA SER A 24 -0.86 1.43 -24.90
C SER A 24 -0.49 2.62 -24.00
N HIS A 25 -0.84 2.55 -22.72
CA HIS A 25 -0.53 3.57 -21.72
C HIS A 25 0.23 2.89 -20.59
N PHE A 26 1.41 3.39 -20.21
CA PHE A 26 2.21 2.82 -19.14
C PHE A 26 3.19 3.84 -18.55
N ILE A 27 3.84 3.47 -17.46
CA ILE A 27 4.86 4.28 -16.79
C ILE A 27 6.25 3.70 -17.15
N MET A 28 7.12 4.52 -17.73
CA MET A 28 8.51 4.17 -18.00
C MET A 28 9.43 5.09 -17.19
N ASN A 29 10.27 4.51 -16.32
CA ASN A 29 11.22 5.26 -15.48
C ASN A 29 10.60 6.42 -14.68
N GLY A 30 9.33 6.26 -14.25
CA GLY A 30 8.57 7.30 -13.52
C GLY A 30 7.80 8.29 -14.41
N VAL A 31 7.92 8.21 -15.73
CA VAL A 31 7.20 9.08 -16.69
C VAL A 31 5.98 8.35 -17.26
N CYS A 32 4.80 8.97 -17.18
CA CYS A 32 3.61 8.47 -17.86
C CYS A 32 3.73 8.70 -19.36
N VAL A 33 3.62 7.62 -20.14
CA VAL A 33 3.73 7.64 -21.60
C VAL A 33 2.60 6.87 -22.27
N ARG A 34 2.28 7.33 -23.47
CA ARG A 34 1.34 6.72 -24.40
C ARG A 34 2.13 6.24 -25.61
N TRP A 35 2.27 4.93 -25.75
CA TRP A 35 2.84 4.36 -26.96
C TRP A 35 1.76 4.20 -28.04
N ARG A 36 2.12 4.57 -29.27
CA ARG A 36 1.28 4.44 -30.45
C ARG A 36 2.12 3.93 -31.60
N GLY A 37 1.60 2.98 -32.35
CA GLY A 37 2.28 2.46 -33.53
C GLY A 37 1.39 1.58 -34.39
N TRP A 38 1.98 1.04 -35.43
CA TRP A 38 1.38 0.04 -36.31
C TRP A 38 2.41 -1.05 -36.62
N ILE A 39 1.91 -2.23 -37.00
CA ILE A 39 2.70 -3.40 -37.40
C ILE A 39 2.07 -4.01 -38.66
N ASP A 40 2.87 -4.24 -39.70
CA ASP A 40 2.52 -5.01 -40.90
C ASP A 40 2.45 -6.51 -40.55
N LEU A 41 1.34 -7.17 -40.88
CA LEU A 41 1.09 -8.57 -40.56
C LEU A 41 1.77 -9.57 -41.51
N GLU A 42 2.18 -9.15 -42.71
CA GLU A 42 2.93 -9.99 -43.65
C GLU A 42 4.43 -9.87 -43.40
N ARG A 43 4.92 -8.64 -43.21
CA ARG A 43 6.35 -8.33 -43.04
C ARG A 43 6.82 -8.39 -41.59
N LEU A 44 5.90 -8.30 -40.63
CA LEU A 44 6.16 -8.26 -39.18
C LEU A 44 7.10 -7.13 -38.74
N ASP A 45 7.18 -6.05 -39.53
CA ASP A 45 7.83 -4.79 -39.19
C ASP A 45 6.79 -3.67 -38.94
N GLY A 46 7.25 -2.51 -38.51
CA GLY A 46 6.34 -1.44 -38.10
C GLY A 46 7.05 -0.25 -37.49
N VAL A 47 6.27 0.78 -37.16
CA VAL A 47 6.76 2.03 -36.56
C VAL A 47 5.89 2.40 -35.38
N GLY A 48 6.50 2.88 -34.31
CA GLY A 48 5.79 3.47 -33.17
C GLY A 48 6.62 4.52 -32.44
N CYS A 49 5.93 5.39 -31.72
CA CYS A 49 6.52 6.47 -30.91
C CYS A 49 5.97 6.44 -29.49
N LEU A 50 6.67 7.15 -28.59
CA LEU A 50 6.19 7.46 -27.25
C LEU A 50 5.78 8.93 -27.21
N GLU A 51 4.53 9.17 -26.81
CA GLU A 51 3.99 10.48 -26.47
C GLU A 51 3.96 10.60 -24.94
N TYR A 52 4.19 11.79 -24.38
CA TYR A 52 3.96 12.04 -22.96
C TYR A 52 2.46 12.06 -22.67
N ASP A 53 2.03 11.41 -21.58
CA ASP A 53 0.62 11.31 -21.21
C ASP A 53 0.31 12.23 -20.03
N GLU A 54 0.03 13.50 -20.33
CA GLU A 54 -0.29 14.55 -19.36
C GLU A 54 -1.47 14.16 -18.45
N ASP A 55 -2.57 13.66 -19.04
CA ASP A 55 -3.78 13.28 -18.30
C ASP A 55 -3.48 12.23 -17.22
N LYS A 56 -2.65 11.22 -17.56
CA LYS A 56 -2.21 10.20 -16.60
C LYS A 56 -1.14 10.71 -15.65
N ALA A 57 -0.22 11.55 -16.10
CA ALA A 57 0.80 12.13 -15.22
C ALA A 57 0.16 12.96 -14.09
N GLN A 58 -0.86 13.76 -14.39
CA GLN A 58 -1.62 14.52 -13.38
C GLN A 58 -2.39 13.60 -12.43
N LEU A 59 -2.99 12.53 -12.94
CA LEU A 59 -3.69 11.54 -12.12
C LEU A 59 -2.73 10.85 -11.14
N GLU A 60 -1.60 10.32 -11.63
CA GLU A 60 -0.59 9.64 -10.82
C GLU A 60 0.07 10.60 -9.81
N ASP A 61 0.37 11.86 -10.19
CA ASP A 61 0.89 12.88 -9.27
C ASP A 61 -0.12 13.20 -8.16
N SER A 62 -1.41 13.34 -8.47
CA SER A 62 -2.45 13.54 -7.46
C SER A 62 -2.56 12.37 -6.47
N MET A 63 -2.50 11.13 -6.98
CA MET A 63 -2.55 9.92 -6.16
C MET A 63 -1.30 9.78 -5.28
N LEU A 64 -0.11 10.07 -5.83
CA LEU A 64 1.15 10.03 -5.11
C LEU A 64 1.20 11.08 -4.00
N ARG A 65 0.76 12.32 -4.26
CA ARG A 65 0.64 13.37 -3.24
C ARG A 65 -0.29 12.96 -2.11
N GLU A 66 -1.47 12.42 -2.42
CA GLU A 66 -2.40 11.94 -1.41
C GLU A 66 -1.81 10.78 -0.58
N GLN A 67 -1.10 9.84 -1.20
CA GLN A 67 -0.41 8.75 -0.50
C GLN A 67 0.67 9.30 0.46
N ILE A 68 1.47 10.26 0.01
CA ILE A 68 2.50 10.93 0.82
C ILE A 68 1.87 11.68 2.00
N GLU A 69 0.80 12.44 1.78
CA GLU A 69 0.11 13.17 2.84
C GLU A 69 -0.48 12.23 3.90
N ARG A 70 -1.20 11.17 3.47
CA ARG A 70 -1.76 10.15 4.35
C ARG A 70 -0.68 9.41 5.14
N TYR A 71 0.48 9.15 4.54
CA TYR A 71 1.64 8.56 5.23
C TYR A 71 2.21 9.52 6.29
N ASN A 72 2.46 10.78 5.91
CA ASN A 72 3.01 11.81 6.79
C ASN A 72 2.07 12.12 7.97
N GLN A 73 0.74 12.10 7.77
CA GLN A 73 -0.22 12.25 8.87
C GLN A 73 -0.08 11.12 9.90
N ARG A 74 -0.03 9.85 9.44
CA ARG A 74 0.14 8.69 10.33
C ARG A 74 1.46 8.73 11.11
N LEU A 75 2.52 9.25 10.49
CA LEU A 75 3.81 9.45 11.15
C LEU A 75 3.70 10.50 12.28
N ARG A 76 3.09 11.66 12.00
CA ARG A 76 2.82 12.70 13.01
C ARG A 76 1.98 12.17 14.17
N ASP A 77 0.88 11.47 13.88
CA ASP A 77 0.00 10.89 14.89
C ASP A 77 0.73 9.89 15.80
N PHE A 78 1.74 9.18 15.27
CA PHE A 78 2.56 8.24 16.02
C PHE A 78 3.58 8.96 16.91
N GLU A 79 4.28 9.96 16.37
CA GLU A 79 5.23 10.79 17.12
C GLU A 79 4.54 11.55 18.28
N GLU A 80 3.34 12.08 18.04
CA GLU A 80 2.54 12.78 19.06
C GLU A 80 2.12 11.82 20.18
N LYS A 81 1.62 10.63 19.85
CA LYS A 81 1.29 9.59 20.85
C LYS A 81 2.53 9.21 21.66
N GLN A 82 3.67 8.99 21.01
CA GLN A 82 4.92 8.64 21.70
C GLN A 82 5.39 9.77 22.65
N ARG A 83 5.24 11.04 22.25
CA ARG A 83 5.50 12.20 23.11
C ARG A 83 4.56 12.24 24.31
N ALA A 84 3.26 12.04 24.10
CA ALA A 84 2.27 12.01 25.17
C ALA A 84 2.52 10.88 26.18
N TYR A 85 2.86 9.66 25.71
CA TYR A 85 3.27 8.56 26.59
C TYR A 85 4.49 8.91 27.44
N ARG A 86 5.53 9.53 26.85
CA ARG A 86 6.72 9.97 27.60
C ARG A 86 6.36 11.04 28.65
N GLN A 87 5.59 12.06 28.28
CA GLN A 87 5.17 13.12 29.20
C GLN A 87 4.29 12.59 30.36
N HIS A 88 3.48 11.55 30.12
CA HIS A 88 2.74 10.89 31.19
C HIS A 88 3.63 10.06 32.13
N GLN A 89 4.74 9.51 31.64
CA GLN A 89 5.72 8.77 32.43
C GLN A 89 6.70 9.70 33.19
N GLU A 90 6.93 10.90 32.67
CA GLU A 90 7.78 11.95 33.30
C GLU A 90 7.01 12.86 34.26
N ARG A 91 5.66 12.82 34.29
CA ARG A 91 4.90 13.41 35.40
C ARG A 91 5.22 12.62 36.67
N PRO A 92 5.80 13.23 37.71
CA PRO A 92 6.02 12.51 38.95
C PRO A 92 4.68 11.97 39.45
N THR A 93 4.63 10.69 39.79
CA THR A 93 3.69 10.22 40.81
C THR A 93 4.00 11.04 42.04
N ASP A 94 3.10 11.97 42.38
CA ASP A 94 3.17 12.69 43.63
C ASP A 94 3.17 11.62 44.74
N PRO A 95 4.25 11.50 45.55
CA PRO A 95 4.33 10.44 46.54
C PRO A 95 3.20 10.53 47.58
N ASP A 96 2.60 11.73 47.76
CA ASP A 96 1.43 11.91 48.61
C ASP A 96 0.14 11.34 47.99
N LEU A 97 0.04 11.27 46.65
CA LEU A 97 -1.10 10.64 45.98
C LEU A 97 -1.07 9.11 46.12
N GLU A 98 0.12 8.49 45.97
CA GLU A 98 0.29 7.06 46.19
C GLU A 98 0.07 6.68 47.66
N LEU A 99 0.58 7.49 48.60
CA LEU A 99 0.39 7.27 50.04
C LEU A 99 -1.09 7.38 50.45
N ARG A 100 -1.85 8.32 49.88
CA ARG A 100 -3.31 8.43 50.10
C ARG A 100 -4.07 7.23 49.53
N MET A 101 -3.67 6.73 48.36
CA MET A 101 -4.29 5.55 47.73
C MET A 101 -4.00 4.27 48.53
N ALA A 102 -2.78 4.12 49.04
CA ALA A 102 -2.38 3.02 49.93
C ALA A 102 -3.08 3.10 51.31
N SER A 103 -3.22 4.31 51.89
CA SER A 103 -3.90 4.53 53.15
C SER A 103 -5.41 4.19 53.08
N SER A 104 -6.05 4.43 51.93
CA SER A 104 -7.46 4.09 51.72
C SER A 104 -7.75 2.57 51.73
N LEU A 105 -6.75 1.71 51.57
CA LEU A 105 -6.90 0.25 51.58
C LEU A 105 -6.85 -0.36 53.00
N GLN A 106 -6.46 0.40 54.02
CA GLN A 106 -6.28 -0.11 55.39
C GLN A 106 -7.51 0.04 56.31
N HIS A 107 -8.69 0.43 55.79
CA HIS A 107 -9.86 0.75 56.62
C HIS A 107 -11.10 -0.15 56.44
N HIS A 108 -10.97 -1.32 55.80
CA HIS A 108 -12.01 -2.34 55.79
C HIS A 108 -11.49 -3.69 56.27
N HIS A 109 -11.82 -4.06 57.51
CA HIS A 109 -11.45 -5.37 58.06
C HIS A 109 -12.51 -6.02 58.97
N VAL A 110 -13.73 -6.18 58.44
CA VAL A 110 -14.84 -7.03 58.93
C VAL A 110 -15.69 -7.40 57.68
N SER A 111 -16.10 -8.64 57.37
CA SER A 111 -15.84 -9.97 57.94
C SER A 111 -15.89 -11.08 56.85
N SER A 112 -15.46 -12.30 57.21
CA SER A 112 -15.39 -13.52 56.37
C SER A 112 -16.77 -14.20 56.10
N PRO A 113 -16.84 -15.38 55.45
CA PRO A 113 -16.46 -15.67 54.05
C PRO A 113 -17.56 -16.45 53.26
N VAL A 114 -17.63 -16.32 51.92
CA VAL A 114 -18.40 -17.25 51.06
C VAL A 114 -17.62 -17.62 49.79
N THR A 115 -17.78 -18.87 49.37
CA THR A 115 -17.11 -19.58 48.26
C THR A 115 -17.48 -19.04 46.86
N GLY A 116 -16.55 -19.06 45.90
CA GLY A 116 -16.91 -18.61 44.54
C GLY A 116 -15.84 -18.54 43.44
N ARG A 117 -15.05 -19.60 43.22
CA ARG A 117 -14.48 -20.00 41.90
C ARG A 117 -13.97 -18.88 40.96
N CYS A 118 -12.72 -18.48 41.11
CA CYS A 118 -12.00 -17.72 40.07
C CYS A 118 -11.70 -18.60 38.83
N HIS A 119 -11.99 -18.09 37.62
CA HIS A 119 -11.25 -18.28 36.35
C HIS A 119 -12.08 -17.74 35.17
N ALA A 120 -11.84 -16.48 34.77
CA ALA A 120 -12.22 -15.95 33.47
C ALA A 120 -11.34 -14.73 33.13
N GLY A 121 -10.18 -14.96 32.53
CA GLY A 121 -9.40 -13.87 31.93
C GLY A 121 -10.08 -13.38 30.64
N PRO A 122 -9.93 -12.10 30.25
CA PRO A 122 -10.42 -11.64 28.95
C PRO A 122 -9.69 -12.41 27.84
N GLN A 123 -10.45 -13.04 26.94
CA GLN A 123 -9.85 -13.69 25.77
C GLN A 123 -9.14 -12.63 24.91
N ARG A 124 -7.82 -12.75 24.78
CA ARG A 124 -7.13 -12.14 23.64
C ARG A 124 -7.62 -12.85 22.39
N VAL A 125 -8.45 -12.16 21.62
CA VAL A 125 -8.79 -12.59 20.26
C VAL A 125 -7.51 -12.62 19.44
N GLY A 126 -7.02 -13.82 19.14
CA GLY A 126 -5.82 -14.03 18.37
C GLY A 126 -6.09 -13.70 16.90
N LEU A 127 -5.77 -12.47 16.48
CA LEU A 127 -5.57 -12.19 15.06
C LEU A 127 -4.36 -12.98 14.60
N SER A 128 -4.60 -13.97 13.74
CA SER A 128 -3.54 -14.74 13.08
C SER A 128 -2.81 -13.85 12.09
N LEU A 129 -1.77 -13.17 12.57
CA LEU A 129 -0.75 -12.59 11.71
C LEU A 129 0.03 -13.76 11.10
N GLN A 130 -0.35 -14.13 9.87
CA GLN A 130 0.50 -14.94 9.01
C GLN A 130 1.82 -14.19 8.80
N ALA A 131 2.83 -14.54 9.58
CA ALA A 131 4.19 -14.07 9.41
C ALA A 131 4.80 -14.70 8.13
N SER A 132 4.42 -14.14 6.97
CA SER A 132 5.14 -14.39 5.72
C SER A 132 6.60 -13.98 5.91
N ARG A 133 7.47 -14.98 5.89
CA ARG A 133 8.92 -14.81 5.99
C ARG A 133 9.40 -13.79 4.96
N LYS A 134 10.02 -12.70 5.40
CA LYS A 134 10.89 -11.89 4.55
C LYS A 134 12.28 -11.79 5.17
N LYS A 135 13.18 -12.65 4.68
CA LYS A 135 14.62 -12.44 4.78
C LYS A 135 14.98 -11.27 3.87
N SER A 136 15.65 -10.26 4.42
CA SER A 136 16.53 -9.35 3.69
C SER A 136 17.34 -8.58 4.71
N ASP A 137 18.43 -9.18 5.18
CA ASP A 137 19.41 -8.51 6.03
C ASP A 137 20.05 -7.35 5.26
N LEU A 138 19.97 -6.15 5.81
CA LEU A 138 20.66 -4.97 5.30
C LEU A 138 22.12 -5.02 5.76
N SER A 139 23.05 -5.26 4.84
CA SER A 139 24.48 -5.08 5.14
C SER A 139 24.83 -3.59 5.18
N HIS A 140 25.50 -3.18 6.26
CA HIS A 140 26.09 -1.84 6.35
C HIS A 140 27.26 -1.71 5.37
N GLY A 141 27.17 -0.73 4.46
CA GLY A 141 28.32 -0.25 3.70
C GLY A 141 29.20 0.63 4.58
N HIS A 142 30.47 0.27 4.73
CA HIS A 142 31.47 1.11 5.41
C HIS A 142 31.80 2.36 4.58
N HIS A 143 32.16 3.43 5.29
CA HIS A 143 32.79 4.62 4.71
C HIS A 143 34.15 4.29 4.08
N ASN A 144 34.54 5.10 3.09
CA ASN A 144 35.93 5.44 2.80
C ASN A 144 35.98 6.90 2.33
#